data_AF-A0A6I2NSA5-F1
#
_entry.id   AF-A0A6I2NSA5-F1
#
_cell.length_a   1.000
_cell.length_b   1.000
_cell.length_c   1.000
_cell.angle_alpha   90.00
_cell.angle_beta   90.00
_cell.angle_gamma   90.00
#
_symmetry.space_group_name_H-M   'P 1'
#
loop_
_entity.id
_entity.type
_entity.pdbx_description
1 polymer ?
#
loop_
_entity_poly.entity_id
_entity_poly.type
_entity_poly.pdbx_seq_one_letter_code
_entity_poly.pdbx_strand_id
1 'polypeptide(L)'
;MLEKKISRRNMLRTTGLAVLGSTFAGLASCAPKKKEEPSPEASSSKRPFRVCLNVSTIAGYKLPVQKQIDLCAEAGFEGIELWTRDVDAFVKQGGTYETLRRQLEGSGLLLENMIGFASWFADDPSKRKEGLNQMRHDMEMVAGLGGKFIAAPAQGVTQLDRTRLPEYSERYRAILDLGDEMGVTPILELWGAGVLNQLSDTMAIAIASGHSLASVLLDFYHLYRGGNSFDSLRLINGKILPVFHINDYPELPPRTELRDSDRVFPGDGICPFNKVLPLLYDSGFRGGLSVELFNKGYWETMDVKEVLRKSFEKTTQVINSSMG
;
A
#
# COMPACT_ATOMS: atom_id res chain seq x y z
N MET A 1 -15.73 -4.39 47.75
CA MET A 1 -16.53 -3.30 47.17
C MET A 1 -15.66 -2.05 47.09
N LEU A 2 -15.02 -1.87 45.94
CA LEU A 2 -14.32 -0.63 45.58
C LEU A 2 -15.35 0.35 45.04
N GLU A 3 -15.30 1.60 45.47
CA GLU A 3 -15.45 2.76 44.60
C GLU A 3 -15.03 4.02 45.36
N LYS A 4 -13.90 4.62 44.98
CA LYS A 4 -13.70 6.07 45.13
C LYS A 4 -12.92 6.58 43.92
N LYS A 5 -13.68 7.17 42.99
CA LYS A 5 -13.22 7.94 41.84
C LYS A 5 -12.27 9.04 42.30
N ILE A 6 -11.07 9.10 41.72
CA ILE A 6 -10.23 10.29 41.76
C ILE A 6 -10.28 10.94 40.38
N SER A 7 -10.88 12.12 40.33
CA SER A 7 -11.02 12.97 39.13
C SER A 7 -9.74 13.76 38.87
N ARG A 8 -9.39 13.92 37.58
CA ARG A 8 -8.14 14.44 36.98
C ARG A 8 -7.84 15.92 37.26
N ARG A 9 -8.29 16.52 38.36
CA ARG A 9 -8.22 17.99 38.55
C ARG A 9 -7.34 18.53 39.67
N ASN A 10 -6.60 17.71 40.40
CA ASN A 10 -5.67 18.20 41.43
C ASN A 10 -4.37 17.41 41.41
N MET A 11 -3.31 17.99 40.83
CA MET A 11 -1.95 17.87 41.36
C MET A 11 -1.03 18.88 40.68
N LEU A 12 -1.06 20.11 41.19
CA LEU A 12 0.02 21.07 41.06
C LEU A 12 0.47 21.45 42.48
N ARG A 13 1.79 21.54 42.63
CA ARG A 13 2.59 21.99 43.79
C ARG A 13 2.77 20.98 44.92
N THR A 14 4.00 20.49 45.09
CA THR A 14 4.86 20.98 46.18
C THR A 14 6.34 20.73 45.83
N THR A 15 7.16 21.74 46.12
CA THR A 15 8.59 21.92 45.84
C THR A 15 9.45 21.32 46.96
N GLY A 16 10.69 20.90 46.65
CA GLY A 16 11.73 20.62 47.64
C GLY A 16 13.13 20.54 47.01
N LEU A 17 13.96 21.56 47.27
CA LEU A 17 15.32 21.79 46.76
C LEU A 17 16.37 21.47 47.85
N ALA A 18 17.48 20.81 47.49
CA ALA A 18 18.84 20.86 48.11
C ALA A 18 19.75 19.83 47.38
N VAL A 19 20.55 20.15 46.35
CA VAL A 19 21.87 20.83 46.22
C VAL A 19 23.11 19.97 46.62
N LEU A 20 24.09 19.94 45.70
CA LEU A 20 25.51 19.50 45.73
C LEU A 20 25.72 17.99 45.48
N GLY A 21 26.54 17.50 44.56
CA GLY A 21 27.58 18.09 43.71
C GLY A 21 28.68 17.03 43.54
N SER A 22 28.90 16.52 42.33
CA SER A 22 30.15 15.83 41.98
C SER A 22 30.30 15.72 40.47
N THR A 23 31.38 16.33 40.00
CA THR A 23 31.97 16.25 38.67
C THR A 23 32.35 14.80 38.34
N PHE A 24 31.82 14.26 37.24
CA PHE A 24 32.50 13.22 36.48
C PHE A 24 32.66 13.67 35.04
N ALA A 25 33.91 13.97 34.70
CA ALA A 25 34.39 14.11 33.35
C ALA A 25 34.43 12.74 32.67
N GLY A 26 34.14 12.73 31.37
CA GLY A 26 34.65 11.73 30.43
C GLY A 26 33.92 10.40 30.40
N LEU A 27 33.03 10.26 29.42
CA LEU A 27 32.93 9.08 28.55
C LEU A 27 32.16 9.50 27.31
N ALA A 28 32.91 9.76 26.23
CA ALA A 28 32.35 9.91 24.89
C ALA A 28 31.71 8.57 24.51
N SER A 29 30.40 8.46 24.70
CA SER A 29 29.63 7.34 24.17
C SER A 29 29.57 7.51 22.65
N CYS A 30 30.38 6.73 21.93
CA CYS A 30 30.18 6.44 20.52
C CYS A 30 28.86 5.68 20.35
N ALA A 31 27.74 6.40 20.40
CA ALA A 31 26.48 5.90 19.92
C ALA A 31 26.56 5.86 18.38
N PRO A 32 26.25 4.72 17.73
CA PRO A 32 26.15 4.69 16.28
C PRO A 32 25.06 5.69 15.87
N LYS A 33 25.40 6.62 14.97
CA LYS A 33 24.42 7.48 14.31
C LYS A 33 23.33 6.58 13.72
N LYS A 34 22.09 6.72 14.18
CA LYS A 34 20.92 6.23 13.46
C LYS A 34 21.09 6.70 12.01
N LYS A 35 21.16 5.77 11.06
CA LYS A 35 20.91 6.10 9.66
C LYS A 35 19.50 6.66 9.63
N GLU A 36 19.38 7.94 9.33
CA GLU A 36 18.09 8.53 8.97
C GLU A 36 17.53 7.72 7.81
N GLU A 37 16.36 7.13 8.01
CA GLU A 37 15.59 6.56 6.91
C GLU A 37 15.28 7.69 5.92
N PRO A 38 15.27 7.41 4.60
CA PRO A 38 14.89 8.41 3.63
C PRO A 38 13.48 8.93 3.96
N SER A 39 13.42 10.22 4.29
CA SER A 39 12.20 10.99 4.46
C SER A 39 11.32 10.85 3.20
N PRO A 40 9.99 10.72 3.32
CA PRO A 40 9.06 10.70 2.19
C PRO A 40 8.99 12.03 1.41
N GLU A 41 9.90 12.97 1.65
CA GLU A 41 10.01 14.27 0.97
C GLU A 41 10.61 14.21 -0.44
N ALA A 42 10.74 13.03 -1.04
CA ALA A 42 11.13 12.90 -2.45
C ALA A 42 10.01 13.26 -3.45
N SER A 43 9.02 14.08 -3.07
CA SER A 43 8.11 14.69 -4.05
C SER A 43 8.54 16.12 -4.32
N SER A 44 9.09 16.34 -5.51
CA SER A 44 9.27 17.67 -6.09
C SER A 44 7.94 18.30 -6.51
N SER A 45 6.82 17.60 -6.31
CA SER A 45 5.52 18.01 -6.80
C SER A 45 4.81 18.95 -5.82
N LYS A 46 4.18 20.00 -6.35
CA LYS A 46 3.27 20.88 -5.61
C LYS A 46 1.98 20.17 -5.15
N ARG A 47 1.83 18.86 -5.41
CA ARG A 47 0.59 18.10 -5.22
C ARG A 47 0.60 17.40 -3.85
N PRO A 48 -0.59 17.19 -3.24
CA PRO A 48 -0.69 16.54 -1.93
C PRO A 48 -0.39 15.03 -1.93
N PHE A 49 -0.36 14.40 -3.11
CA PHE A 49 -0.15 12.96 -3.29
C PHE A 49 0.84 12.72 -4.43
N ARG A 50 1.69 11.70 -4.29
CA ARG A 50 2.54 11.22 -5.39
C ARG A 50 1.67 10.51 -6.42
N VAL A 51 1.97 10.68 -7.70
CA VAL A 51 1.30 9.93 -8.78
C VAL A 51 2.17 8.74 -9.18
N CYS A 52 1.61 7.54 -9.01
CA CYS A 52 2.34 6.29 -9.16
C CYS A 52 1.67 5.38 -10.20
N LEU A 53 2.35 4.34 -10.65
CA LEU A 53 1.84 3.38 -11.61
C LEU A 53 1.88 1.96 -11.06
N ASN A 54 0.75 1.27 -11.08
CA ASN A 54 0.74 -0.19 -11.01
C ASN A 54 0.93 -0.75 -12.41
N VAL A 55 1.91 -1.65 -12.59
CA VAL A 55 2.22 -2.19 -13.93
C VAL A 55 1.11 -3.05 -14.53
N SER A 56 0.08 -3.43 -13.76
CA SER A 56 -1.15 -4.00 -14.29
C SER A 56 -1.76 -3.14 -15.41
N THR A 57 -1.68 -1.82 -15.28
CA THR A 57 -2.17 -0.82 -16.25
C THR A 57 -1.56 -1.02 -17.64
N ILE A 58 -0.38 -1.62 -17.74
CA ILE A 58 0.34 -1.92 -18.99
C ILE A 58 0.60 -3.42 -19.18
N ALA A 59 -0.04 -4.30 -18.42
CA ALA A 59 0.23 -5.74 -18.46
C ALA A 59 -0.11 -6.39 -19.81
N GLY A 60 -1.09 -5.84 -20.54
CA GLY A 60 -1.47 -6.33 -21.88
C GLY A 60 -0.33 -6.27 -22.91
N TYR A 61 0.63 -5.36 -22.73
CA TYR A 61 1.77 -5.18 -23.62
C TYR A 61 2.92 -6.17 -23.36
N LYS A 62 2.84 -6.96 -22.28
CA LYS A 62 3.81 -8.03 -21.93
C LYS A 62 5.27 -7.55 -21.94
N LEU A 63 5.50 -6.35 -21.42
CA LEU A 63 6.83 -5.75 -21.39
C LEU A 63 7.71 -6.42 -20.33
N PRO A 64 9.01 -6.62 -20.59
CA PRO A 64 9.98 -6.99 -19.55
C PRO A 64 10.00 -5.94 -18.44
N VAL A 65 10.23 -6.36 -17.19
CA VAL A 65 10.22 -5.47 -16.00
C VAL A 65 11.10 -4.23 -16.16
N GLN A 66 12.27 -4.36 -16.80
CA GLN A 66 13.16 -3.23 -17.08
C GLN A 66 12.49 -2.17 -17.97
N LYS A 67 11.72 -2.59 -18.98
CA LYS A 67 10.99 -1.67 -19.86
C LYS A 67 9.78 -1.05 -19.19
N GLN A 68 9.16 -1.75 -18.24
CA GLN A 68 8.11 -1.18 -17.40
C GLN A 68 8.67 -0.01 -16.57
N ILE A 69 9.84 -0.17 -15.95
CA ILE A 69 10.53 0.87 -15.18
C ILE A 69 10.90 2.07 -16.08
N ASP A 70 11.55 1.82 -17.23
CA ASP A 70 11.96 2.88 -18.16
C ASP A 70 10.78 3.75 -18.60
N LEU A 71 9.69 3.12 -19.04
CA LEU A 71 8.53 3.82 -19.59
C LEU A 71 7.70 4.52 -18.50
N CYS A 72 7.64 3.94 -17.30
CA CYS A 72 7.02 4.58 -16.15
C CYS A 72 7.74 5.90 -15.81
N ALA A 73 9.07 5.87 -15.76
CA ALA A 73 9.88 7.07 -15.54
C ALA A 73 9.74 8.09 -16.68
N GLU A 74 9.77 7.66 -17.94
CA GLU A 74 9.59 8.53 -19.12
C GLU A 74 8.24 9.26 -19.08
N ALA A 75 7.18 8.61 -18.59
CA ALA A 75 5.85 9.20 -18.46
C ALA A 75 5.70 10.17 -17.27
N GLY A 76 6.72 10.30 -16.42
CA GLY A 76 6.75 11.28 -15.32
C GLY A 76 6.15 10.81 -14.00
N PHE A 77 5.89 9.51 -13.84
CA PHE A 77 5.44 8.94 -12.56
C PHE A 77 6.53 9.10 -11.48
N GLU A 78 6.09 9.23 -10.24
CA GLU A 78 6.96 9.38 -9.06
C GLU A 78 7.21 8.05 -8.35
N GLY A 79 6.37 7.04 -8.61
CA GLY A 79 6.51 5.71 -8.06
C GLY A 79 5.90 4.64 -8.93
N ILE A 80 6.26 3.39 -8.64
CA ILE A 80 5.86 2.21 -9.40
C ILE A 80 5.53 1.06 -8.44
N GLU A 81 4.54 0.25 -8.78
CA GLU A 81 4.29 -1.06 -8.18
C GLU A 81 4.58 -2.15 -9.22
N LEU A 82 5.52 -3.03 -8.90
CA LEU A 82 5.95 -4.14 -9.76
C LEU A 82 5.28 -5.44 -9.34
N TRP A 83 5.01 -6.33 -10.29
CA TRP A 83 4.48 -7.67 -9.99
C TRP A 83 5.63 -8.66 -9.77
N THR A 84 5.54 -9.49 -8.74
CA THR A 84 6.59 -10.49 -8.40
C THR A 84 6.94 -11.39 -9.57
N ARG A 85 5.93 -11.80 -10.37
CA ARG A 85 6.13 -12.65 -11.55
C ARG A 85 7.07 -12.05 -12.60
N ASP A 86 7.05 -10.72 -12.78
CA ASP A 86 7.83 -10.04 -13.81
C ASP A 86 9.30 -9.91 -13.34
N VAL A 87 9.50 -9.70 -12.04
CA VAL A 87 10.82 -9.72 -11.39
C VAL A 87 11.42 -11.13 -11.40
N ASP A 88 10.63 -12.15 -11.06
CA ASP A 88 11.06 -13.56 -11.13
C ASP A 88 11.47 -13.95 -12.56
N ALA A 89 10.69 -13.53 -13.57
CA ALA A 89 11.01 -13.80 -14.97
C ALA A 89 12.36 -13.18 -15.37
N PHE A 90 12.66 -11.98 -14.87
CA PHE A 90 13.95 -11.32 -15.10
C PHE A 90 15.10 -12.06 -14.42
N VAL A 91 14.95 -12.46 -13.15
CA VAL A 91 15.99 -13.19 -12.41
C VAL A 91 16.28 -14.56 -13.04
N LYS A 92 15.24 -15.28 -13.49
CA LYS A 92 15.40 -16.56 -14.22
C LYS A 92 16.20 -16.42 -15.51
N GLN A 93 16.27 -15.22 -16.09
CA GLN A 93 17.07 -14.91 -17.27
C GLN A 93 18.49 -14.41 -16.94
N GLY A 94 18.92 -14.51 -15.67
CA GLY A 94 20.24 -14.07 -15.22
C GLY A 94 20.29 -12.64 -14.70
N GLY A 95 19.14 -11.96 -14.60
CA GLY A 95 19.02 -10.66 -13.95
C GLY A 95 19.25 -10.73 -12.44
N THR A 96 19.52 -9.59 -11.81
CA THR A 96 19.69 -9.50 -10.35
C THR A 96 18.79 -8.41 -9.75
N TYR A 97 18.40 -8.56 -8.49
CA TYR A 97 17.65 -7.53 -7.76
C TYR A 97 18.39 -6.19 -7.72
N GLU A 98 19.71 -6.23 -7.54
CA GLU A 98 20.57 -5.04 -7.55
C GLU A 98 20.50 -4.28 -8.89
N THR A 99 20.38 -4.99 -10.02
CA THR A 99 20.19 -4.36 -11.33
C THR A 99 18.89 -3.55 -11.37
N LEU A 100 17.77 -4.15 -10.92
CA LEU A 100 16.48 -3.45 -10.90
C LEU A 100 16.44 -2.33 -9.88
N ARG A 101 17.05 -2.52 -8.71
CA ARG A 101 17.21 -1.49 -7.69
C ARG A 101 17.92 -0.25 -8.25
N ARG A 102 19.08 -0.43 -8.89
CA ARG A 102 19.83 0.68 -9.51
C ARG A 102 19.04 1.36 -10.61
N GLN A 103 18.22 0.61 -11.34
CA GLN A 103 17.36 1.17 -12.38
C GLN A 103 16.27 2.05 -11.75
N LEU A 104 15.58 1.57 -10.71
CA LEU A 104 14.59 2.36 -9.96
C LEU A 104 15.22 3.65 -9.39
N GLU A 105 16.36 3.52 -8.71
CA GLU A 105 17.10 4.66 -8.13
C GLU A 105 17.56 5.66 -9.21
N GLY A 106 18.13 5.16 -10.31
CA GLY A 106 18.59 5.98 -11.43
C GLY A 106 17.46 6.66 -12.21
N SER A 107 16.27 6.07 -12.20
CA SER A 107 15.04 6.66 -12.77
C SER A 107 14.31 7.59 -11.82
N GLY A 108 14.73 7.69 -10.55
CA GLY A 108 14.04 8.48 -9.52
C GLY A 108 12.66 7.93 -9.14
N LEU A 109 12.39 6.64 -9.40
CA LEU A 109 11.12 5.99 -9.07
C LEU A 109 11.18 5.37 -7.68
N LEU A 110 10.19 5.69 -6.84
CA LEU A 110 9.94 4.95 -5.61
C LEU A 110 9.25 3.62 -5.92
N LEU A 111 9.76 2.50 -5.41
CA LEU A 111 9.02 1.24 -5.39
C LEU A 111 7.95 1.31 -4.28
N GLU A 112 6.74 1.73 -4.64
CA GLU A 112 5.65 1.99 -3.68
C GLU A 112 5.22 0.71 -2.96
N ASN A 113 5.07 -0.39 -3.70
CA ASN A 113 4.99 -1.75 -3.19
C ASN A 113 5.34 -2.76 -4.29
N MET A 114 5.28 -4.06 -4.00
CA MET A 114 5.13 -5.09 -5.02
C MET A 114 3.81 -5.85 -4.90
N ILE A 115 3.32 -6.40 -6.01
CA ILE A 115 2.09 -7.18 -6.09
C ILE A 115 2.43 -8.67 -6.15
N GLY A 116 1.94 -9.42 -5.17
CA GLY A 116 2.09 -10.87 -5.04
C GLY A 116 0.78 -11.54 -4.62
N PHE A 117 0.70 -12.86 -4.79
CA PHE A 117 -0.54 -13.64 -4.57
C PHE A 117 -0.30 -14.87 -3.68
N ALA A 118 0.64 -14.78 -2.75
CA ALA A 118 0.95 -15.85 -1.81
C ALA A 118 -0.30 -16.27 -1.00
N SER A 119 -0.55 -17.57 -0.86
CA SER A 119 -1.74 -18.14 -0.19
C SER A 119 -1.66 -18.13 1.36
N TRP A 120 -1.10 -17.07 1.95
CA TRP A 120 -0.87 -16.94 3.40
C TRP A 120 -2.18 -16.91 4.22
N PHE A 121 -3.30 -16.57 3.59
CA PHE A 121 -4.61 -16.49 4.23
C PHE A 121 -5.35 -17.83 4.27
N ALA A 122 -4.83 -18.87 3.61
CA ALA A 122 -5.50 -20.15 3.42
C ALA A 122 -5.96 -20.81 4.73
N ASP A 123 -7.11 -21.49 4.69
CA ASP A 123 -7.61 -22.28 5.83
C ASP A 123 -6.84 -23.58 6.02
N ASP A 124 -6.50 -24.24 4.91
CA ASP A 124 -5.65 -25.43 4.91
C ASP A 124 -4.24 -25.09 5.44
N PRO A 125 -3.77 -25.74 6.53
CA PRO A 125 -2.48 -25.43 7.12
C PRO A 125 -1.28 -25.68 6.20
N SER A 126 -1.35 -26.66 5.29
CA SER A 126 -0.25 -26.94 4.35
C SER A 126 -0.14 -25.84 3.30
N LYS A 127 -1.26 -25.48 2.67
CA LYS A 127 -1.34 -24.35 1.72
C LYS A 127 -0.97 -23.03 2.36
N ARG A 128 -1.32 -22.83 3.64
CA ARG A 128 -0.93 -21.65 4.40
C ARG A 128 0.58 -21.62 4.63
N LYS A 129 1.20 -22.76 4.97
CA LYS A 129 2.65 -22.87 5.11
C LYS A 129 3.37 -22.59 3.78
N GLU A 130 2.87 -23.12 2.66
CA GLU A 130 3.37 -22.81 1.33
C GLU A 130 3.23 -21.32 1.01
N GLY A 131 2.08 -20.71 1.35
CA GLY A 131 1.84 -19.28 1.22
C GLY A 131 2.81 -18.44 2.05
N LEU A 132 3.16 -18.86 3.28
CA LEU A 132 4.17 -18.17 4.09
C LEU A 132 5.57 -18.26 3.46
N ASN A 133 5.93 -19.41 2.89
CA ASN A 133 7.20 -19.57 2.18
C ASN A 133 7.25 -18.68 0.92
N GLN A 134 6.13 -18.61 0.16
CA GLN A 134 6.03 -17.73 -1.00
C GLN A 134 6.11 -16.26 -0.57
N MET A 135 5.43 -15.87 0.50
CA MET A 135 5.50 -14.50 1.04
C MET A 135 6.94 -14.14 1.44
N ARG A 136 7.70 -15.07 2.02
CA ARG A 136 9.12 -14.85 2.32
C ARG A 136 9.94 -14.58 1.05
N HIS A 137 9.79 -15.41 0.02
CA HIS A 137 10.44 -15.21 -1.28
C HIS A 137 10.04 -13.86 -1.91
N ASP A 138 8.75 -13.51 -1.86
CA ASP A 138 8.25 -12.25 -2.39
C ASP A 138 8.81 -11.03 -1.62
N MET A 139 8.95 -11.12 -0.30
CA MET A 139 9.58 -10.08 0.53
C MET A 139 11.08 -9.97 0.31
N GLU A 140 11.78 -11.08 0.05
CA GLU A 140 13.20 -11.07 -0.35
C GLU A 140 13.39 -10.29 -1.65
N MET A 141 12.48 -10.45 -2.63
CA MET A 141 12.46 -9.63 -3.84
C MET A 141 12.28 -8.15 -3.51
N VAL A 142 11.27 -7.80 -2.73
CA VAL A 142 10.97 -6.41 -2.35
C VAL A 142 12.18 -5.76 -1.68
N ALA A 143 12.77 -6.43 -0.68
CA ALA A 143 13.94 -5.94 0.03
C ALA A 143 15.15 -5.78 -0.91
N GLY A 144 15.36 -6.75 -1.82
CA GLY A 144 16.43 -6.71 -2.83
C GLY A 144 16.30 -5.54 -3.80
N LEU A 145 15.07 -5.14 -4.14
CA LEU A 145 14.78 -3.99 -4.98
C LEU A 145 14.79 -2.65 -4.20
N GLY A 146 15.00 -2.69 -2.87
CA GLY A 146 14.99 -1.51 -2.00
C GLY A 146 13.58 -1.06 -1.55
N GLY A 147 12.55 -1.84 -1.84
CA GLY A 147 11.17 -1.57 -1.43
C GLY A 147 10.91 -1.86 0.04
N LYS A 148 9.73 -1.43 0.51
CA LYS A 148 9.29 -1.55 1.91
C LYS A 148 7.94 -2.19 2.10
N PHE A 149 7.16 -2.36 1.03
CA PHE A 149 5.79 -2.81 1.11
C PHE A 149 5.49 -3.89 0.08
N ILE A 150 4.60 -4.80 0.43
CA ILE A 150 4.07 -5.82 -0.48
C ILE A 150 2.56 -5.97 -0.26
N ALA A 151 1.79 -6.01 -1.34
CA ALA A 151 0.37 -6.29 -1.27
C ALA A 151 0.13 -7.70 -0.71
N ALA A 152 -0.79 -7.81 0.24
CA ALA A 152 -1.19 -9.07 0.86
C ALA A 152 -2.69 -9.31 0.63
N PRO A 153 -3.11 -9.70 -0.59
CA PRO A 153 -4.47 -10.15 -0.84
C PRO A 153 -4.78 -11.43 -0.04
N ALA A 154 -6.02 -11.57 0.40
CA ALA A 154 -6.52 -12.70 1.19
C ALA A 154 -6.67 -13.99 0.34
N GLN A 155 -5.54 -14.56 -0.11
CA GLN A 155 -5.49 -15.71 -1.01
C GLN A 155 -5.57 -17.06 -0.28
N GLY A 156 -6.17 -18.05 -0.94
CA GLY A 156 -6.24 -19.44 -0.46
C GLY A 156 -7.51 -19.80 0.32
N VAL A 157 -8.52 -18.92 0.32
CA VAL A 157 -9.86 -19.19 0.84
C VAL A 157 -10.92 -18.85 -0.21
N THR A 158 -12.08 -19.49 -0.16
CA THR A 158 -13.20 -19.26 -1.09
C THR A 158 -14.30 -18.37 -0.50
N GLN A 159 -14.35 -18.26 0.82
CA GLN A 159 -15.29 -17.41 1.56
C GLN A 159 -14.66 -16.93 2.86
N LEU A 160 -15.08 -15.77 3.36
CA LEU A 160 -14.69 -15.26 4.66
C LEU A 160 -15.68 -15.72 5.73
N ASP A 161 -15.22 -16.47 6.72
CA ASP A 161 -16.01 -16.81 7.90
C ASP A 161 -15.85 -15.75 9.00
N ARG A 162 -16.84 -14.87 9.17
CA ARG A 162 -16.78 -13.78 10.15
C ARG A 162 -16.71 -14.24 11.61
N THR A 163 -17.03 -15.50 11.90
CA THR A 163 -16.84 -16.07 13.25
C THR A 163 -15.37 -16.34 13.56
N ARG A 164 -14.51 -16.37 12.53
CA ARG A 164 -13.08 -16.69 12.59
C ARG A 164 -12.19 -15.47 12.35
N LEU A 165 -12.72 -14.24 12.43
CA LEU A 165 -11.92 -13.01 12.33
C LEU A 165 -10.69 -13.00 13.26
N PRO A 166 -10.75 -13.49 14.52
CA PRO A 166 -9.55 -13.61 15.35
C PRO A 166 -8.45 -14.47 14.71
N GLU A 167 -8.80 -15.64 14.14
CA GLU A 167 -7.83 -16.50 13.46
C GLU A 167 -7.22 -15.84 12.22
N TYR A 168 -8.03 -15.13 11.43
CA TYR A 168 -7.53 -14.38 10.28
C TYR A 168 -6.59 -13.24 10.70
N SER A 169 -6.83 -12.64 11.86
CA SER A 169 -5.97 -11.62 12.47
C SER A 169 -4.62 -12.20 12.88
N GLU A 170 -4.61 -13.41 13.45
CA GLU A 170 -3.38 -14.16 13.75
C GLU A 170 -2.59 -14.51 12.49
N ARG A 171 -3.26 -14.85 11.37
CA ARG A 171 -2.60 -15.09 10.08
C ARG A 171 -1.96 -13.82 9.53
N TYR A 172 -2.66 -12.68 9.65
CA TYR A 172 -2.09 -11.39 9.21
C TYR A 172 -0.91 -11.00 10.10
N ARG A 173 -1.03 -11.22 11.41
CA ARG A 173 0.07 -11.05 12.36
C ARG A 173 1.29 -11.89 11.98
N ALA A 174 1.12 -13.14 11.59
CA ALA A 174 2.23 -14.01 11.20
C ALA A 174 3.03 -13.48 10.00
N ILE A 175 2.39 -12.90 8.98
CA ILE A 175 3.13 -12.29 7.86
C ILE A 175 3.73 -10.93 8.24
N LEU A 176 3.16 -10.21 9.20
CA LEU A 176 3.74 -8.98 9.73
C LEU A 176 5.02 -9.26 10.55
N ASP A 177 5.00 -10.29 11.40
CA ASP A 177 6.19 -10.72 12.14
C ASP A 177 7.31 -11.21 11.18
N LEU A 178 6.94 -11.91 10.10
CA LEU A 178 7.85 -12.21 8.99
C LEU A 178 8.38 -10.92 8.34
N GLY A 179 7.52 -9.92 8.16
CA GLY A 179 7.88 -8.63 7.61
C GLY A 179 8.92 -7.87 8.43
N ASP A 180 8.88 -7.98 9.76
CA ASP A 180 9.90 -7.42 10.66
C ASP A 180 11.28 -8.05 10.43
N GLU A 181 11.34 -9.37 10.20
CA GLU A 181 12.59 -10.07 9.87
C GLU A 181 13.19 -9.58 8.55
N MET A 182 12.33 -9.23 7.59
CA MET A 182 12.71 -8.91 6.21
C MET A 182 12.83 -7.41 5.95
N GLY A 183 12.36 -6.57 6.87
CA GLY A 183 12.25 -5.12 6.67
C GLY A 183 11.23 -4.73 5.60
N VAL A 184 10.20 -5.55 5.38
CA VAL A 184 9.14 -5.38 4.37
C VAL A 184 7.77 -5.59 5.02
N THR A 185 6.92 -4.58 4.98
CA THR A 185 5.58 -4.64 5.58
C THR A 185 4.55 -5.18 4.57
N PRO A 186 3.88 -6.30 4.85
CA PRO A 186 2.73 -6.73 4.06
C PRO A 186 1.51 -5.85 4.38
N ILE A 187 0.93 -5.25 3.34
CA ILE A 187 -0.25 -4.39 3.46
C ILE A 187 -1.50 -5.17 3.08
N LEU A 188 -2.43 -5.32 4.03
CA LEU A 188 -3.62 -6.17 3.88
C LEU A 188 -4.55 -5.56 2.82
N GLU A 189 -4.76 -6.28 1.73
CA GLU A 189 -5.49 -5.75 0.58
C GLU A 189 -6.98 -6.07 0.64
N LEU A 190 -7.80 -5.03 0.53
CA LEU A 190 -9.24 -5.17 0.30
C LEU A 190 -9.49 -5.38 -1.18
N TRP A 191 -10.07 -6.53 -1.53
CA TRP A 191 -10.39 -6.86 -2.91
C TRP A 191 -11.91 -6.94 -3.10
N GLY A 192 -12.50 -6.00 -3.83
CA GLY A 192 -13.96 -5.89 -3.99
C GLY A 192 -14.64 -7.13 -4.62
N ALA A 193 -13.89 -7.91 -5.41
CA ALA A 193 -14.31 -9.20 -5.97
C ALA A 193 -14.15 -10.37 -4.99
N GLY A 194 -13.20 -10.20 -4.06
CA GLY A 194 -12.62 -11.27 -3.30
C GLY A 194 -13.42 -11.57 -2.03
N VAL A 195 -12.85 -12.48 -1.26
CA VAL A 195 -13.39 -12.91 0.03
C VAL A 195 -13.33 -11.80 1.09
N LEU A 196 -12.32 -10.94 1.03
CA LEU A 196 -12.14 -9.79 1.89
C LEU A 196 -12.50 -8.49 1.15
N ASN A 197 -13.81 -8.26 0.98
CA ASN A 197 -14.36 -7.14 0.20
C ASN A 197 -15.02 -6.04 1.04
N GLN A 198 -15.17 -6.24 2.35
CA GLN A 198 -15.73 -5.26 3.28
C GLN A 198 -14.62 -4.56 4.07
N LEU A 199 -14.64 -3.23 4.07
CA LEU A 199 -13.70 -2.40 4.81
C LEU A 199 -13.76 -2.68 6.32
N SER A 200 -14.94 -2.97 6.85
CA SER A 200 -15.10 -3.35 8.26
C SER A 200 -14.33 -4.62 8.61
N ASP A 201 -14.37 -5.63 7.74
CA ASP A 201 -13.70 -6.92 7.97
C ASP A 201 -12.17 -6.75 7.82
N THR A 202 -11.73 -6.02 6.79
CA THR A 202 -10.31 -5.68 6.58
C THR A 202 -9.74 -4.95 7.80
N MET A 203 -10.44 -3.93 8.29
CA MET A 203 -9.99 -3.16 9.46
C MET A 203 -10.07 -3.98 10.74
N ALA A 204 -11.07 -4.84 10.92
CA ALA A 204 -11.15 -5.74 12.07
C ALA A 204 -9.92 -6.65 12.16
N ILE A 205 -9.52 -7.26 11.03
CA ILE A 205 -8.33 -8.12 10.93
C ILE A 205 -7.06 -7.32 11.20
N ALA A 206 -6.90 -6.15 10.56
CA ALA A 206 -5.72 -5.31 10.74
C ALA A 206 -5.56 -4.84 12.19
N ILE A 207 -6.64 -4.36 12.83
CA ILE A 207 -6.62 -3.89 14.22
C ILE A 207 -6.33 -5.03 15.18
N ALA A 208 -7.01 -6.18 15.02
CA ALA A 208 -6.86 -7.31 15.93
C ALA A 208 -5.51 -8.02 15.80
N SER A 209 -4.76 -7.82 14.71
CA SER A 209 -3.36 -8.27 14.60
C SER A 209 -2.46 -7.69 15.71
N GLY A 210 -2.81 -6.52 16.24
CA GLY A 210 -2.07 -5.84 17.30
C GLY A 210 -0.64 -5.46 16.93
N HIS A 211 -0.30 -5.42 15.64
CA HIS A 211 1.05 -5.11 15.15
C HIS A 211 1.21 -3.61 14.86
N SER A 212 2.33 -3.01 15.25
CA SER A 212 2.56 -1.56 15.08
C SER A 212 2.71 -1.12 13.63
N LEU A 213 3.11 -2.03 12.74
CA LEU A 213 3.24 -1.79 11.30
C LEU A 213 2.03 -2.27 10.48
N ALA A 214 0.97 -2.77 11.13
CA ALA A 214 -0.23 -3.19 10.41
C ALA A 214 -0.77 -2.03 9.55
N SER A 215 -1.00 -2.31 8.27
CA SER A 215 -1.49 -1.34 7.29
C SER A 215 -2.33 -2.05 6.23
N VAL A 216 -3.10 -1.28 5.47
CA VAL A 216 -4.03 -1.82 4.47
C VAL A 216 -3.76 -1.23 3.10
N LEU A 217 -4.03 -2.01 2.06
CA LEU A 217 -4.08 -1.56 0.68
C LEU A 217 -5.54 -1.37 0.30
N LEU A 218 -5.91 -0.13 0.01
CA LEU A 218 -7.24 0.24 -0.42
C LEU A 218 -7.20 0.74 -1.86
N ASP A 219 -8.32 0.54 -2.55
CA ASP A 219 -8.50 0.84 -3.96
C ASP A 219 -9.92 1.43 -4.16
N PHE A 220 -10.06 2.49 -4.96
CA PHE A 220 -11.35 3.17 -5.16
C PHE A 220 -12.40 2.25 -5.80
N TYR A 221 -11.99 1.49 -6.83
CA TYR A 221 -12.81 0.49 -7.49
C TYR A 221 -13.20 -0.65 -6.53
N HIS A 222 -12.29 -1.16 -5.71
CA HIS A 222 -12.59 -2.23 -4.76
C HIS A 222 -13.51 -1.79 -3.63
N LEU A 223 -13.32 -0.57 -3.10
CA LEU A 223 -14.25 0.00 -2.13
C LEU A 223 -15.66 0.11 -2.72
N TYR A 224 -15.78 0.69 -3.92
CA TYR A 224 -17.07 0.81 -4.59
C TYR A 224 -17.70 -0.55 -4.89
N ARG A 225 -16.97 -1.44 -5.56
CA ARG A 225 -17.44 -2.78 -5.93
C ARG A 225 -17.86 -3.60 -4.71
N GLY A 226 -17.08 -3.55 -3.63
CA GLY A 226 -17.38 -4.18 -2.35
C GLY A 226 -18.59 -3.57 -1.61
N GLY A 227 -19.13 -2.44 -2.07
CA GLY A 227 -20.28 -1.78 -1.45
C GLY A 227 -19.92 -0.95 -0.22
N ASN A 228 -18.65 -0.56 -0.10
CA ASN A 228 -18.16 0.25 1.00
C ASN A 228 -18.48 1.73 0.78
N SER A 229 -18.86 2.43 1.84
CA SER A 229 -19.00 3.88 1.79
C SER A 229 -17.63 4.54 1.93
N PHE A 230 -17.31 5.47 1.03
CA PHE A 230 -16.13 6.31 1.15
C PHE A 230 -16.16 7.20 2.40
N ASP A 231 -17.35 7.53 2.94
CA ASP A 231 -17.45 8.31 4.17
C ASP A 231 -16.82 7.60 5.37
N SER A 232 -16.70 6.27 5.33
CA SER A 232 -16.06 5.48 6.38
C SER A 232 -14.54 5.66 6.43
N LEU A 233 -13.91 6.17 5.37
CA LEU A 233 -12.47 6.45 5.35
C LEU A 233 -12.05 7.50 6.39
N ARG A 234 -12.99 8.30 6.91
CA ARG A 234 -12.75 9.24 8.04
C ARG A 234 -12.39 8.53 9.35
N LEU A 235 -12.68 7.23 9.46
CA LEU A 235 -12.38 6.41 10.62
C LEU A 235 -10.96 5.80 10.55
N ILE A 236 -10.26 5.96 9.43
CA ILE A 236 -8.95 5.37 9.17
C ILE A 236 -7.89 6.45 9.36
N ASN A 237 -6.78 6.08 10.00
CA ASN A 237 -5.59 6.93 10.02
C ASN A 237 -4.88 6.83 8.66
N GLY A 238 -5.07 7.80 7.77
CA GLY A 238 -4.47 7.78 6.43
C GLY A 238 -2.94 7.83 6.45
N LYS A 239 -2.31 8.31 7.53
CA LYS A 239 -0.85 8.45 7.63
C LYS A 239 -0.08 7.13 7.55
N ILE A 240 -0.72 6.01 7.87
CA ILE A 240 -0.08 4.68 7.86
C ILE A 240 -0.24 3.95 6.52
N LEU A 241 -1.00 4.51 5.58
CA LEU A 241 -1.21 3.90 4.26
C LEU A 241 -0.10 4.40 3.31
N PRO A 242 0.78 3.52 2.82
CA PRO A 242 1.86 3.93 1.92
C PRO A 242 1.35 4.28 0.52
N VAL A 243 0.32 3.55 0.07
CA VAL A 243 -0.24 3.62 -1.28
C VAL A 243 -1.74 3.35 -1.24
N PHE A 244 -2.47 3.97 -2.16
CA PHE A 244 -3.89 3.76 -2.41
C PHE A 244 -4.07 3.67 -3.93
N HIS A 245 -4.70 2.61 -4.43
CA HIS A 245 -4.86 2.45 -5.87
C HIS A 245 -5.95 3.39 -6.39
N ILE A 246 -5.63 4.13 -7.45
CA ILE A 246 -6.54 5.04 -8.14
C ILE A 246 -6.92 4.51 -9.52
N ASN A 247 -8.21 4.56 -9.80
CA ASN A 247 -8.86 4.13 -11.02
C ASN A 247 -10.29 4.65 -10.96
N ASP A 248 -11.02 4.49 -12.06
CA ASP A 248 -12.43 4.85 -12.11
C ASP A 248 -13.24 3.69 -12.69
N TYR A 249 -14.56 3.83 -12.66
CA TYR A 249 -15.50 2.80 -13.08
C TYR A 249 -16.72 3.42 -13.77
N PRO A 250 -17.29 2.72 -14.77
CA PRO A 250 -18.52 3.15 -15.40
C PRO A 250 -19.72 3.01 -14.46
N GLU A 251 -20.80 3.72 -14.76
CA GLU A 251 -22.07 3.60 -14.04
C GLU A 251 -22.74 2.24 -14.26
N LEU A 252 -22.58 1.68 -15.46
CA LEU A 252 -23.11 0.39 -15.86
C LEU A 252 -22.00 -0.55 -16.32
N PRO A 253 -22.07 -1.86 -16.03
CA PRO A 253 -23.13 -2.55 -15.27
C PRO A 253 -23.12 -2.22 -13.77
N PRO A 254 -24.13 -2.64 -12.99
CA PRO A 254 -24.15 -2.42 -11.54
C PRO A 254 -22.87 -2.91 -10.87
N ARG A 255 -22.48 -2.27 -9.75
CA ARG A 255 -21.20 -2.53 -9.07
C ARG A 255 -20.88 -4.01 -8.80
N THR A 256 -21.90 -4.84 -8.57
CA THR A 256 -21.76 -6.28 -8.30
C THR A 256 -21.35 -7.09 -9.52
N GLU A 257 -21.57 -6.57 -10.71
CA GLU A 257 -21.26 -7.20 -12.00
C GLU A 257 -19.99 -6.65 -12.66
N LEU A 258 -19.49 -5.51 -12.18
CA LEU A 258 -18.22 -4.95 -12.66
C LEU A 258 -17.07 -5.94 -12.46
N ARG A 259 -16.16 -6.00 -13.43
CA ARG A 259 -14.93 -6.80 -13.41
C ARG A 259 -13.73 -5.87 -13.47
N ASP A 260 -12.56 -6.34 -13.04
CA ASP A 260 -11.34 -5.52 -13.04
C ASP A 260 -11.03 -4.95 -14.45
N SER A 261 -11.43 -5.66 -15.51
CA SER A 261 -11.29 -5.19 -16.90
C SER A 261 -12.16 -3.99 -17.27
N ASP A 262 -13.18 -3.69 -16.47
CA ASP A 262 -14.12 -2.60 -16.69
C ASP A 262 -13.61 -1.28 -16.06
N ARG A 263 -12.48 -1.30 -15.35
CA ARG A 263 -11.81 -0.09 -14.84
C ARG A 263 -11.43 0.85 -15.99
N VAL A 264 -11.61 2.15 -15.77
CA VAL A 264 -11.27 3.23 -16.72
C VAL A 264 -10.34 4.26 -16.07
N PHE A 265 -9.78 5.18 -16.85
CA PHE A 265 -8.89 6.21 -16.31
C PHE A 265 -9.60 7.06 -15.24
N PRO A 266 -8.88 7.55 -14.21
CA PRO A 266 -9.43 8.50 -13.24
C PRO A 266 -10.12 9.69 -13.92
N GLY A 267 -11.41 9.90 -13.61
CA GLY A 267 -12.22 10.99 -14.17
C GLY A 267 -12.98 10.64 -15.45
N ASP A 268 -12.82 9.42 -15.98
CA ASP A 268 -13.62 8.90 -17.10
C ASP A 268 -14.83 8.07 -16.61
N GLY A 269 -15.01 7.92 -15.29
CA GLY A 269 -16.11 7.18 -14.68
C GLY A 269 -16.91 8.03 -13.68
N ILE A 270 -17.49 7.35 -12.68
CA ILE A 270 -18.41 7.96 -11.71
C ILE A 270 -17.84 8.05 -10.28
N CYS A 271 -16.56 7.75 -10.07
CA CYS A 271 -15.95 7.86 -8.75
C CYS A 271 -15.99 9.32 -8.25
N PRO A 272 -16.53 9.60 -7.05
CA PRO A 272 -16.71 10.96 -6.55
C PRO A 272 -15.40 11.55 -5.97
N PHE A 273 -14.36 11.67 -6.79
CA PHE A 273 -13.02 12.09 -6.36
C PHE A 273 -12.98 13.46 -5.66
N ASN A 274 -13.82 14.40 -6.12
CA ASN A 274 -13.99 15.73 -5.51
C ASN A 274 -14.43 15.67 -4.04
N LYS A 275 -15.05 14.57 -3.62
CA LYS A 275 -15.41 14.30 -2.22
C LYS A 275 -14.34 13.45 -1.53
N VAL A 276 -13.89 12.39 -2.18
CA VAL A 276 -13.10 11.35 -1.51
C VAL A 276 -11.62 11.72 -1.36
N LEU A 277 -11.03 12.45 -2.32
CA LEU A 277 -9.63 12.88 -2.21
C LEU A 277 -9.40 13.88 -1.05
N PRO A 278 -10.24 14.92 -0.87
CA PRO A 278 -10.15 15.78 0.32
C PRO A 278 -10.33 14.99 1.62
N LEU A 279 -11.31 14.09 1.67
CA LEU A 279 -11.53 13.25 2.85
C LEU A 279 -10.29 12.40 3.18
N LEU A 280 -9.69 11.77 2.17
CA LEU A 280 -8.48 10.96 2.34
C LEU A 280 -7.30 11.82 2.82
N TYR A 281 -7.15 13.04 2.28
CA TYR A 281 -6.17 14.02 2.74
C TYR A 281 -6.38 14.42 4.21
N ASP A 282 -7.62 14.69 4.60
CA ASP A 282 -8.00 15.10 5.96
C ASP A 282 -7.83 13.97 6.97
N SER A 283 -8.03 12.72 6.55
CA SER A 283 -7.65 11.52 7.31
C SER A 283 -6.14 11.35 7.48
N GLY A 284 -5.33 12.18 6.80
CA GLY A 284 -3.87 12.25 6.96
C GLY A 284 -3.07 11.47 5.92
N PHE A 285 -3.70 10.93 4.87
CA PHE A 285 -2.98 10.22 3.80
C PHE A 285 -2.05 11.15 3.03
N ARG A 286 -0.81 10.72 2.82
CA ARG A 286 0.22 11.41 2.01
C ARG A 286 1.00 10.41 1.14
N GLY A 287 0.44 9.21 0.96
CA GLY A 287 1.03 8.15 0.17
C GLY A 287 0.90 8.36 -1.34
N GLY A 288 1.25 7.34 -2.11
CA GLY A 288 1.08 7.31 -3.55
C GLY A 288 -0.35 7.00 -3.97
N LEU A 289 -0.87 7.74 -4.95
CA LEU A 289 -2.06 7.34 -5.71
C LEU A 289 -1.57 6.58 -6.94
N SER A 290 -1.65 5.25 -6.87
CA SER A 290 -1.09 4.36 -7.90
C SER A 290 -2.15 3.94 -8.91
N VAL A 291 -1.95 4.27 -10.18
CA VAL A 291 -2.94 3.99 -11.22
C VAL A 291 -2.97 2.50 -11.53
N GLU A 292 -4.10 1.85 -11.25
CA GLU A 292 -4.27 0.40 -11.43
C GLU A 292 -5.47 0.08 -12.34
N LEU A 293 -5.20 -0.34 -13.58
CA LEU A 293 -6.19 -0.68 -14.60
C LEU A 293 -5.94 -2.06 -15.19
N PHE A 294 -7.01 -2.70 -15.69
CA PHE A 294 -6.94 -3.97 -16.42
C PHE A 294 -7.68 -3.90 -17.76
N ASN A 295 -7.77 -2.70 -18.33
CA ASN A 295 -8.63 -2.40 -19.46
C ASN A 295 -8.03 -2.90 -20.79
N LYS A 296 -8.56 -4.02 -21.28
CA LYS A 296 -8.12 -4.63 -22.55
C LYS A 296 -8.35 -3.72 -23.75
N GLY A 297 -9.45 -2.96 -23.76
CA GLY A 297 -9.75 -2.02 -24.84
C GLY A 297 -8.66 -0.96 -24.98
N TYR A 298 -8.13 -0.45 -23.87
CA TYR A 298 -6.98 0.48 -23.91
C TYR A 298 -5.74 -0.21 -24.47
N TRP A 299 -5.44 -1.43 -24.04
CA TRP A 299 -4.27 -2.17 -24.54
C TRP A 299 -4.35 -2.48 -26.04
N GLU A 300 -5.56 -2.70 -26.57
CA GLU A 300 -5.81 -3.03 -27.97
C GLU A 300 -5.85 -1.80 -28.88
N THR A 301 -6.21 -0.63 -28.35
CA THR A 301 -6.48 0.58 -29.16
C THR A 301 -5.46 1.70 -28.99
N MET A 302 -4.63 1.65 -27.95
CA MET A 302 -3.61 2.66 -27.65
C MET A 302 -2.23 1.98 -27.59
N ASP A 303 -1.19 2.71 -27.97
CA ASP A 303 0.17 2.26 -27.65
C ASP A 303 0.47 2.46 -26.15
N VAL A 304 1.52 1.79 -25.66
CA VAL A 304 1.87 1.82 -24.24
C VAL A 304 2.23 3.23 -23.74
N LYS A 305 2.84 4.07 -24.57
CA LYS A 305 3.21 5.44 -24.17
C LYS A 305 1.96 6.31 -24.04
N GLU A 306 0.98 6.12 -24.91
CA GLU A 306 -0.31 6.80 -24.82
C GLU A 306 -1.07 6.40 -23.53
N VAL A 307 -1.13 5.10 -23.20
CA VAL A 307 -1.78 4.64 -21.95
C VAL A 307 -1.10 5.23 -20.73
N LEU A 308 0.23 5.22 -20.69
CA LEU A 308 1.00 5.78 -19.57
C LEU A 308 0.78 7.30 -19.43
N ARG A 309 0.88 8.03 -20.55
CA ARG A 309 0.66 9.48 -20.58
C ARG A 309 -0.75 9.84 -20.10
N LYS A 310 -1.78 9.16 -20.63
CA LYS A 310 -3.18 9.36 -20.19
C LYS A 310 -3.38 9.01 -18.72
N SER A 311 -2.80 7.92 -18.24
CA SER A 311 -2.85 7.51 -16.83
C SER A 311 -2.30 8.60 -15.91
N PHE A 312 -1.14 9.16 -16.24
CA PHE A 312 -0.52 10.23 -15.45
C PHE A 312 -1.32 11.53 -15.51
N GLU A 313 -1.68 11.99 -16.72
CA GLU A 313 -2.41 13.25 -16.94
C GLU A 313 -3.78 13.24 -16.26
N LYS A 314 -4.57 12.17 -16.45
CA LYS A 314 -5.92 12.05 -15.88
C LYS A 314 -5.89 12.01 -14.36
N THR A 315 -4.98 11.23 -13.79
CA THR A 315 -4.77 11.18 -12.33
C THR A 315 -4.39 12.56 -11.78
N THR A 316 -3.46 13.24 -12.44
CA THR A 316 -3.04 14.60 -12.06
C THR A 316 -4.21 15.58 -12.15
N GLN A 317 -4.99 15.51 -13.23
CA GLN A 317 -6.14 16.39 -13.44
C GLN A 317 -7.18 16.20 -12.33
N VAL A 318 -7.50 14.96 -11.97
CA VAL A 318 -8.44 14.62 -10.89
C VAL A 318 -7.93 15.12 -9.54
N ILE A 319 -6.63 14.95 -9.24
CA ILE A 319 -6.04 15.48 -7.99
C ILE A 319 -6.17 17.01 -7.95
N ASN A 320 -5.73 17.70 -9.01
CA ASN A 320 -5.74 19.17 -9.04
C ASN A 320 -7.17 19.72 -8.94
N SER A 321 -8.14 19.14 -9.66
CA SER A 321 -9.52 19.59 -9.61
C SER A 321 -10.22 19.32 -8.27
N SER A 322 -9.78 18.29 -7.55
CA SER A 322 -10.36 17.92 -6.26
C SER A 322 -9.72 18.65 -5.08
N MET A 323 -8.47 19.07 -5.20
CA MET A 323 -7.66 19.58 -4.08
C MET A 323 -7.45 21.10 -4.06
N GLY A 324 -7.73 21.83 -5.15
CA GLY A 324 -7.70 23.30 -5.20
C GLY A 324 -6.31 23.90 -5.28
#